data_AF-A0A662INN4-F1
#
_entry.id   AF-A0A662INN4-F1
#
_cell.length_a   1.000
_cell.length_b   1.000
_cell.length_c   1.000
_cell.angle_alpha   90.00
_cell.angle_beta   90.00
_cell.angle_gamma   90.00
#
_symmetry.space_group_name_H-M   'P 1'
#
loop_
_entity.id
_entity.type
_entity.pdbx_description
1 polymer ?
#
loop_
_entity_poly.entity_id
_entity_poly.type
_entity_poly.pdbx_seq_one_letter_code
_entity_poly.pdbx_strand_id
1 'polypeptide(L)' 'MARRLPVQVSVRLSRRDKELLDRLCEARGEEISDFIRRAIRKELARAGLLDPEEARLLEVQL' A
#
# COMPACT_ATOMS: atom_id res chain seq x y z
N MET A 1 -16.30 18.51 0.36
CA MET A 1 -15.52 17.27 0.23
C MET A 1 -15.90 16.35 1.37
N ALA A 2 -16.48 15.17 1.09
CA ALA A 2 -16.81 14.22 2.15
C ALA A 2 -15.54 13.81 2.89
N ARG A 3 -15.53 13.89 4.23
CA ARG A 3 -14.42 13.42 5.07
C ARG A 3 -14.22 11.94 4.77
N ARG A 4 -13.09 11.56 4.14
CA ARG A 4 -12.70 10.15 4.03
C ARG A 4 -12.32 9.67 5.43
N LEU A 5 -13.23 8.98 6.09
CA LEU A 5 -12.97 8.36 7.37
C LEU A 5 -12.05 7.14 7.17
N PRO A 6 -11.09 6.90 8.08
CA PRO A 6 -10.27 5.70 8.02
C PRO A 6 -11.17 4.46 8.17
N VAL A 7 -10.97 3.48 7.30
CA VAL A 7 -11.63 2.17 7.34
C VAL A 7 -10.58 1.09 7.56
N GLN A 8 -10.85 0.14 8.45
CA GLN A 8 -9.95 -0.98 8.73
C GLN A 8 -10.22 -2.15 7.78
N VAL A 9 -9.15 -2.69 7.19
CA VAL A 9 -9.16 -3.96 6.44
C VAL A 9 -8.21 -4.91 7.14
N SER A 10 -8.68 -6.11 7.49
CA SER A 10 -7.90 -7.14 8.19
C SER A 10 -7.73 -8.36 7.29
N VAL A 11 -6.49 -8.81 7.10
CA VAL A 11 -6.14 -9.96 6.24
C VAL A 11 -5.29 -10.95 7.05
N ARG A 12 -5.47 -12.25 6.80
CA ARG A 12 -4.63 -13.29 7.38
C ARG A 12 -3.44 -13.55 6.45
N LEU A 13 -2.23 -13.56 7.01
CA LEU A 13 -0.98 -13.86 6.30
C LEU A 13 -0.33 -15.10 6.91
N SER A 14 0.52 -15.77 6.14
CA SER A 14 1.38 -16.81 6.71
C SER A 14 2.42 -16.16 7.65
N ARG A 15 2.93 -16.93 8.61
CA ARG A 15 4.02 -16.45 9.50
C ARG A 15 5.23 -16.00 8.69
N ARG A 16 5.59 -16.76 7.66
CA ARG A 16 6.72 -16.46 6.77
C ARG A 16 6.53 -15.12 6.07
N ASP A 17 5.34 -14.83 5.55
CA ASP A 17 5.10 -13.55 4.87
C ASP A 17 5.17 -12.38 5.84
N LYS A 18 4.66 -12.55 7.07
CA LYS A 18 4.77 -11.53 8.11
C LYS A 18 6.23 -11.25 8.48
N GLU A 19 7.07 -12.27 8.63
CA GLU A 19 8.50 -12.11 8.92
C GLU A 19 9.24 -11.38 7.78
N LEU A 20 8.91 -11.69 6.53
CA LEU A 20 9.49 -11.01 5.37
C LEU A 20 9.06 -9.54 5.32
N LEU A 21 7.80 -9.27 5.64
CA LEU A 21 7.25 -7.91 5.71
C LEU A 21 7.97 -7.09 6.79
N ASP A 22 8.19 -7.69 7.97
CA ASP A 22 8.89 -7.03 9.08
C ASP A 22 10.31 -6.66 8.71
N ARG A 23 11.09 -7.63 8.20
CA ARG A 23 12.47 -7.39 7.76
C ARG A 23 12.57 -6.30 6.70
N LEU A 24 11.63 -6.30 5.75
CA LEU A 24 11.60 -5.29 4.69
C LEU A 24 11.33 -3.89 5.25
N CYS A 25 10.34 -3.77 6.13
CA CYS A 25 9.94 -2.50 6.74
C CYS A 25 11.04 -1.95 7.67
N GLU A 26 11.64 -2.82 8.50
CA GLU A 26 12.78 -2.50 9.36
C GLU A 26 13.98 -2.00 8.55
N ALA A 27 14.36 -2.72 7.48
CA ALA A 27 15.48 -2.33 6.63
C ALA A 27 15.25 -0.98 5.92
N ARG A 28 13.99 -0.56 5.74
CA ARG A 28 13.62 0.70 5.10
C ARG A 28 13.35 1.83 6.10
N GLY A 29 13.26 1.53 7.40
CA GLY A 29 12.79 2.48 8.41
C GLY A 29 11.34 2.94 8.17
N GLU A 30 10.51 2.06 7.59
CA GLU A 30 9.13 2.35 7.20
C GLU A 30 8.15 1.55 8.09
N GLU A 31 6.97 2.09 8.36
CA GLU A 31 5.93 1.36 9.09
C GLU A 31 5.15 0.42 8.15
N ILE A 32 4.72 -0.74 8.67
CA ILE A 32 4.05 -1.78 7.90
C ILE A 32 2.77 -1.27 7.24
N SER A 33 1.94 -0.52 7.96
CA SER A 33 0.70 0.03 7.41
C SER A 33 0.96 1.07 6.32
N ASP A 34 2.04 1.86 6.42
CA ASP A 34 2.46 2.77 5.33
C ASP A 34 2.87 1.98 4.09
N PHE A 35 3.68 0.94 4.26
CA PHE A 35 4.08 0.05 3.18
C PHE A 35 2.86 -0.61 2.51
N ILE A 36 1.94 -1.18 3.30
CA ILE A 36 0.72 -1.84 2.79
C ILE A 36 -0.17 -0.82 2.07
N ARG A 37 -0.40 0.37 2.65
CA ARG A 37 -1.20 1.42 1.99
C ARG A 37 -0.59 1.83 0.66
N ARG A 38 0.73 1.98 0.58
CA ARG A 38 1.43 2.29 -0.68
C ARG A 38 1.32 1.15 -1.69
N ALA A 39 1.51 -0.10 -1.26
CA ALA A 39 1.39 -1.27 -2.12
C ALA A 39 -0.03 -1.37 -2.72
N ILE A 40 -1.07 -1.23 -1.89
CA ILE A 40 -2.47 -1.23 -2.33
C ILE A 40 -2.70 -0.12 -3.36
N ARG A 41 -2.26 1.12 -3.09
CA ARG A 41 -2.43 2.23 -4.03
C ARG A 41 -1.73 1.99 -5.36
N LYS A 42 -0.53 1.39 -5.36
CA LYS A 42 0.17 1.04 -6.59
C LYS A 42 -0.59 -0.01 -7.40
N GLU A 43 -1.15 -1.03 -6.76
CA GLU A 43 -1.98 -2.02 -7.45
C GLU A 43 -3.28 -1.41 -8.01
N LEU A 44 -3.93 -0.52 -7.26
CA LEU A 44 -5.12 0.21 -7.75
C LEU A 44 -4.79 1.13 -8.93
N ALA A 45 -3.62 1.80 -8.91
CA ALA A 45 -3.14 2.59 -10.04
C ALA A 45 -2.90 1.73 -11.27
N ARG A 46 -2.23 0.57 -11.12
CA ARG A 46 -1.99 -0.40 -12.22
C ARG A 46 -3.29 -0.92 -12.82
N ALA A 47 -4.32 -1.09 -12.00
CA ALA A 47 -5.66 -1.49 -12.43
C ALA A 47 -6.47 -0.34 -13.08
N GLY A 48 -5.93 0.89 -13.15
CA GLY A 48 -6.63 2.06 -13.69
C GLY A 48 -7.76 2.58 -12.80
N LEU A 49 -7.72 2.27 -11.50
CA LEU A 49 -8.77 2.64 -10.52
C LEU A 49 -8.45 3.92 -9.73
N LEU A 50 -7.25 4.46 -9.88
CA LEU A 50 -6.88 5.78 -9.35
C LEU A 50 -6.90 6.82 -10.47
N ASP A 51 -7.07 8.08 -10.08
CA ASP A 51 -6.97 9.20 -11.01
C ASP A 51 -5.56 9.21 -11.68
N PRO A 52 -5.44 9.57 -12.97
CA PRO A 52 -4.15 9.60 -13.67
C PRO A 52 -3.07 10.45 -12.98
N GLU A 53 -3.44 11.54 -12.31
CA GLU A 53 -2.50 12.38 -11.57
C GLU A 53 -2.00 11.67 -10.30
N GLU A 54 -2.91 11.03 -9.54
CA GLU A 54 -2.56 10.22 -8.37
C GLU A 54 -1.70 9.01 -8.75
N ALA A 55 -2.00 8.35 -9.88
CA ALA A 55 -1.24 7.21 -10.39
C ALA A 55 0.19 7.62 -10.79
N ARG A 56 0.35 8.78 -11.42
CA ARG A 56 1.65 9.33 -11.83
C ARG A 56 2.56 9.61 -10.63
N LEU A 57 1.99 10.16 -9.54
CA LEU A 57 2.74 10.43 -8.30
C LEU A 57 3.22 9.16 -7.57
N LEU A 58 2.60 8.01 -7.86
CA LEU A 58 3.01 6.71 -7.32
C LEU A 58 4.12 6.05 -8.15
N GLU A 59 4.62 6.73 -9.19
CA GLU A 59 5.63 6.25 -10.14
C GLU A 59 5.25 4.91 -10.78
N VAL A 60 3.95 4.67 -10.97
CA VAL A 60 3.46 3.50 -11.70
C VAL A 60 3.52 3.85 -13.18
N GLN A 61 4.40 3.18 -13.93
CA GLN A 61 4.39 3.25 -15.39
C GLN A 61 3.14 2.50 -15.89
N LEU A 62 2.24 3.22 -16.55
CA LEU A 62 1.06 2.70 -17.24
C LEU A 62 1.46 2.08 -18.58
#